data_AF-A0A949E4W7-F1
#
_entry.id   AF-A0A949E4W7-F1
#
_cell.length_a   1.000
_cell.length_b   1.000
_cell.length_c   1.000
_cell.angle_alpha   90.00
_cell.angle_beta   90.00
_cell.angle_gamma   90.00
#
_symmetry.space_group_name_H-M   'P 1'
#
loop_
_entity.id
_entity.type
_entity.pdbx_description
1 polymer ?
#
loop_
_entity_poly.entity_id
_entity_poly.type
_entity_poly.pdbx_seq_one_letter_code
_entity_poly.pdbx_strand_id
1 'polypeptide(L)'
;DTLEYFCGNRKTFSMAVTRSVPASLELRIDAWPSAAAGLRKWTETAAQDGMTVSHVVSDLVPGAEYTLFRNGARVTTVRSDAAGNIAFEVAISDSQPQTYELKR
;
A
#
# COMPACT_ATOMS: atom_id res chain seq x y z
N ASP A 1 -11.25 -11.51 -1.39
CA ASP A 1 -11.02 -10.86 -2.69
C ASP A 1 -9.80 -9.97 -2.64
N THR A 2 -9.00 -9.98 -3.70
CA THR A 2 -7.78 -9.17 -3.86
C THR A 2 -7.97 -8.19 -5.02
N LEU A 3 -7.64 -6.92 -4.80
CA LEU A 3 -7.53 -5.89 -5.83
C LEU A 3 -6.05 -5.72 -6.21
N GLU A 4 -5.76 -5.71 -7.49
CA GLU A 4 -4.40 -5.54 -8.01
C GLU A 4 -4.29 -4.24 -8.81
N TYR A 5 -3.24 -3.46 -8.52
CA TYR A 5 -2.88 -2.26 -9.24
C TYR A 5 -1.61 -2.48 -10.05
N PHE A 6 -1.65 -2.10 -11.33
CA PHE A 6 -0.54 -2.22 -12.28
C PHE A 6 -0.11 -0.81 -12.69
N CYS A 7 1.13 -0.42 -12.37
CA CYS A 7 1.64 0.90 -12.74
C CYS A 7 2.11 0.92 -14.20
N GLY A 8 1.54 1.80 -15.04
CA GLY A 8 1.90 1.92 -16.45
C GLY A 8 1.60 0.65 -17.24
N ASN A 9 2.55 0.17 -18.05
CA ASN A 9 2.37 -0.98 -18.95
C ASN A 9 2.82 -2.32 -18.34
N ARG A 10 2.81 -2.42 -17.01
CA ARG A 10 3.33 -3.61 -16.32
C ARG A 10 2.38 -4.79 -16.42
N LYS A 11 2.97 -5.98 -16.46
CA LYS A 11 2.25 -7.28 -16.47
C LYS A 11 2.20 -7.96 -15.09
N THR A 12 2.93 -7.44 -14.13
CA THR A 12 2.87 -7.85 -12.72
C THR A 12 2.36 -6.68 -11.89
N PHE A 13 1.62 -6.98 -10.82
CA PHE A 13 1.09 -5.95 -9.95
C PHE A 13 2.23 -5.13 -9.33
N SER A 14 1.99 -3.84 -9.18
CA SER A 14 2.84 -2.96 -8.37
C SER A 14 2.29 -2.83 -6.95
N MET A 15 0.98 -3.04 -6.77
CA MET A 15 0.37 -3.21 -5.45
C MET A 15 -0.76 -4.23 -5.51
N ALA A 16 -0.87 -5.07 -4.49
CA ALA A 16 -2.03 -5.91 -4.25
C ALA A 16 -2.62 -5.57 -2.88
N VAL A 17 -3.95 -5.53 -2.80
CA VAL A 17 -4.71 -5.18 -1.61
C VAL A 17 -5.78 -6.24 -1.36
N THR A 18 -5.73 -6.90 -0.22
CA THR A 18 -6.67 -7.98 0.15
C THR A 18 -7.45 -7.56 1.40
N ARG A 19 -8.77 -7.63 1.32
CA ARG A 19 -9.66 -7.30 2.45
C ARG A 19 -9.93 -8.55 3.29
N SER A 20 -9.92 -8.42 4.61
CA SER A 20 -10.26 -9.53 5.52
C SER A 20 -11.75 -9.90 5.51
N VAL A 21 -12.62 -8.95 5.15
CA VAL A 21 -14.07 -9.11 5.11
C VAL A 21 -14.65 -8.53 3.81
N PRO A 22 -15.78 -9.05 3.32
CA PRO A 22 -16.42 -8.59 2.08
C PRO A 22 -17.19 -7.28 2.30
N ALA A 23 -16.48 -6.17 2.49
CA ALA A 23 -17.04 -4.82 2.56
C ALA A 23 -16.32 -3.88 1.56
N SER A 24 -16.99 -2.78 1.19
CA SER A 24 -16.47 -1.85 0.19
C SER A 24 -15.18 -1.16 0.65
N LEU A 25 -14.20 -1.10 -0.25
CA LEU A 25 -12.94 -0.39 -0.08
C LEU A 25 -12.69 0.40 -1.36
N GLU A 26 -12.66 1.72 -1.25
CA GLU A 26 -12.21 2.60 -2.32
C GLU A 26 -10.70 2.76 -2.22
N LEU A 27 -10.00 2.58 -3.35
CA LEU A 27 -8.56 2.78 -3.47
C LEU A 27 -8.30 3.86 -4.52
N ARG A 28 -7.60 4.92 -4.13
CA ARG A 28 -7.13 5.98 -5.04
C ARG A 28 -5.60 6.04 -5.04
N ILE A 29 -5.01 5.94 -6.22
CA ILE A 29 -3.57 6.11 -6.40
C ILE A 29 -3.27 7.60 -6.56
N ASP A 30 -2.51 8.19 -5.63
CA ASP A 30 -2.20 9.62 -5.64
C ASP A 30 -0.82 9.89 -6.29
N ALA A 31 0.17 9.04 -6.04
CA ALA A 31 1.48 9.10 -6.68
C ALA A 31 2.12 7.71 -6.79
N TRP A 32 2.52 7.33 -8.00
CA TRP A 32 3.22 6.07 -8.25
C TRP A 32 4.28 6.24 -9.34
N PRO A 33 5.47 6.76 -9.00
CA PRO A 33 6.54 6.94 -9.96
C PRO A 33 7.07 5.59 -10.45
N SER A 34 7.54 5.54 -11.71
CA SER A 34 8.16 4.35 -12.28
C SER A 34 9.52 4.00 -11.66
N ALA A 35 10.18 4.96 -11.00
CA ALA A 35 11.46 4.77 -10.34
C ALA A 35 11.29 4.01 -9.01
N ALA A 36 12.09 2.95 -8.82
CA ALA A 36 12.01 2.06 -7.65
C ALA A 36 12.24 2.75 -6.29
N ALA A 37 12.91 3.90 -6.26
CA ALA A 37 13.14 4.68 -5.05
C ALA A 37 12.13 5.81 -4.84
N GLY A 38 11.18 5.99 -5.77
CA GLY A 38 10.21 7.09 -5.67
C GLY A 38 9.16 6.86 -4.58
N LEU A 39 8.57 7.96 -4.12
CA LEU A 39 7.46 7.97 -3.16
C LEU A 39 6.25 7.24 -3.75
N ARG A 40 5.73 6.21 -3.06
CA ARG A 40 4.40 5.67 -3.35
C ARG A 40 3.40 6.34 -2.41
N LYS A 41 2.30 6.82 -2.97
CA LYS A 41 1.23 7.45 -2.21
C LYS A 41 -0.12 7.00 -2.76
N TRP A 42 -0.99 6.58 -1.86
CA TRP A 42 -2.35 6.19 -2.18
C TRP A 42 -3.26 6.48 -1.00
N THR A 43 -4.55 6.51 -1.26
CA THR A 43 -5.59 6.76 -0.26
C THR A 43 -6.60 5.62 -0.28
N GLU A 44 -7.01 5.17 0.90
CA GLU A 44 -8.03 4.14 1.08
C GLU A 44 -9.20 4.67 1.91
N THR A 45 -10.41 4.32 1.51
CA THR A 45 -11.63 4.63 2.27
C THR A 45 -12.45 3.35 2.40
N ALA A 46 -12.64 2.87 3.62
CA ALA A 46 -13.49 1.72 3.88
C ALA A 46 -14.92 2.16 4.25
N ALA A 47 -15.91 1.37 3.83
CA ALA A 47 -17.29 1.56 4.26
C ALA A 47 -17.57 1.06 5.69
N GLN A 48 -16.63 0.32 6.30
CA GLN A 48 -16.79 -0.30 7.61
C GLN A 48 -15.50 -0.20 8.43
N ASP A 49 -15.67 0.19 9.69
CA ASP A 49 -14.59 0.26 10.68
C ASP A 49 -14.13 -1.16 11.10
N GLY A 50 -12.86 -1.28 11.49
CA GLY A 50 -12.28 -2.53 11.97
C GLY A 50 -11.94 -3.54 10.87
N MET A 51 -12.14 -3.19 9.59
CA MET A 51 -11.64 -4.00 8.47
C MET A 51 -10.11 -4.03 8.51
N THR A 52 -9.53 -5.22 8.42
CA THR A 52 -8.09 -5.37 8.19
C THR A 52 -7.85 -5.51 6.70
N VAL A 53 -6.87 -4.76 6.21
CA VAL A 53 -6.45 -4.77 4.82
C VAL A 53 -4.98 -5.17 4.77
N SER A 54 -4.69 -6.22 3.99
CA SER A 54 -3.34 -6.69 3.74
C SER A 54 -2.83 -6.11 2.42
N HIS A 55 -1.61 -5.63 2.43
CA HIS A 55 -0.96 -4.97 1.29
C HIS A 55 0.28 -5.73 0.89
N VAL A 56 0.52 -5.81 -0.41
CA VAL A 56 1.81 -6.13 -0.99
C VAL A 56 2.19 -5.00 -1.93
N VAL A 57 3.30 -4.31 -1.66
CA VAL A 57 3.86 -3.28 -2.54
C VAL A 57 5.12 -3.84 -3.18
N SER A 58 5.18 -3.79 -4.51
CA SER A 58 6.26 -4.35 -5.32
C SER A 58 7.08 -3.24 -6.02
N ASP A 59 8.10 -3.67 -6.77
CA ASP A 59 8.97 -2.78 -7.55
C ASP A 59 9.78 -1.80 -6.70
N LEU A 60 10.03 -2.17 -5.45
CA LEU A 60 10.91 -1.46 -4.56
C LEU A 60 12.36 -1.82 -4.87
N VAL A 61 13.30 -1.02 -4.37
CA VAL A 61 14.72 -1.38 -4.38
C VAL A 61 14.87 -2.60 -3.46
N PRO A 62 15.38 -3.75 -3.92
CA PRO A 62 15.51 -4.95 -3.10
C PRO A 62 16.41 -4.74 -1.88
N GLY A 63 16.03 -5.29 -0.73
CA GLY A 63 16.78 -5.19 0.53
C GLY A 63 16.86 -3.78 1.14
N ALA A 64 16.16 -2.79 0.58
CA ALA A 64 16.17 -1.42 1.10
C ALA A 64 15.10 -1.22 2.18
N GLU A 65 15.37 -0.31 3.12
CA GLU A 65 14.41 0.10 4.14
C GLU A 65 13.47 1.16 3.61
N TYR A 66 12.22 1.06 4.00
CA TYR A 66 11.15 2.00 3.69
C TYR A 66 10.37 2.31 4.96
N THR A 67 10.02 3.58 5.14
CA THR A 67 9.14 4.03 6.20
C THR A 67 7.72 4.19 5.65
N LEU A 68 6.77 3.50 6.27
CA LEU A 68 5.35 3.64 6.02
C LEU A 68 4.79 4.77 6.91
N PHE A 69 4.08 5.70 6.28
CA PHE A 69 3.32 6.73 6.95
C PHE A 69 1.83 6.55 6.64
N ARG A 70 0.98 6.92 7.60
CA ARG A 70 -0.48 6.97 7.48
C ARG A 70 -0.94 8.34 7.97
N ASN A 71 -1.65 9.08 7.12
CA ASN A 71 -2.08 10.45 7.36
C ASN A 71 -0.93 11.38 7.81
N GLY A 72 0.27 11.16 7.23
CA GLY A 72 1.48 11.91 7.58
C GLY A 72 2.20 11.46 8.86
N ALA A 73 1.58 10.61 9.69
CA ALA A 73 2.22 10.04 10.88
C ALA A 73 3.02 8.78 10.52
N ARG A 74 4.22 8.62 11.08
CA ARG A 74 5.04 7.42 10.90
C ARG A 74 4.35 6.23 11.57
N VAL A 75 4.16 5.15 10.82
CA VAL A 75 3.61 3.89 11.32
C VAL A 75 4.74 2.94 11.68
N THR A 76 5.61 2.63 10.72
CA THR A 76 6.68 1.65 10.89
C THR A 76 7.77 1.83 9.83
N THR A 77 8.89 1.14 10.03
CA THR A 77 9.93 0.96 9.00
C THR A 77 10.04 -0.52 8.67
N VAL A 78 10.04 -0.83 7.39
CA VAL A 78 9.97 -2.18 6.82
C VAL A 78 11.03 -2.30 5.73
N ARG A 79 11.68 -3.47 5.66
CA ARG A 79 12.68 -3.77 4.63
C ARG A 79 12.04 -4.56 3.50
N SER A 80 12.32 -4.19 2.26
CA SER A 80 11.91 -4.98 1.11
C SER A 80 12.68 -6.30 1.04
N ASP A 81 12.00 -7.34 0.54
CA ASP A 81 12.61 -8.63 0.31
C ASP A 81 13.62 -8.59 -0.87
N ALA A 82 14.21 -9.75 -1.18
CA ALA A 82 15.16 -9.89 -2.29
C ALA A 82 14.53 -9.66 -3.68
N ALA A 83 13.20 -9.69 -3.79
CA ALA A 83 12.45 -9.41 -5.01
C ALA A 83 11.93 -7.96 -5.06
N GLY A 84 12.18 -7.15 -4.03
CA GLY A 84 11.70 -5.77 -3.97
C GLY A 84 10.23 -5.66 -3.56
N ASN A 85 9.73 -6.60 -2.76
CA ASN A 85 8.38 -6.55 -2.20
C ASN A 85 8.38 -6.20 -0.72
N ILE A 86 7.34 -5.52 -0.27
CA ILE A 86 7.00 -5.35 1.13
C ILE A 86 5.56 -5.78 1.33
N ALA A 87 5.32 -6.60 2.36
CA ALA A 87 3.98 -6.95 2.81
C ALA A 87 3.72 -6.35 4.20
N PHE A 88 2.52 -5.81 4.41
CA PHE A 88 2.07 -5.32 5.71
C PHE A 88 0.56 -5.40 5.81
N GLU A 89 0.03 -5.29 7.02
CA GLU A 89 -1.40 -5.25 7.28
C GLU A 89 -1.75 -4.01 8.09
N VAL A 90 -2.92 -3.44 7.81
CA VAL A 90 -3.43 -2.27 8.53
C VAL A 90 -4.90 -2.48 8.85
N ALA A 91 -5.26 -2.18 10.10
CA ALA A 91 -6.65 -2.04 10.50
C ALA A 91 -7.13 -0.64 10.12
N ILE A 92 -8.19 -0.56 9.32
CA ILE A 92 -8.89 0.68 9.04
C ILE A 92 -9.79 0.97 10.23
N SER A 93 -9.47 2.03 10.96
CA SER A 93 -10.04 2.37 12.28
C SER A 93 -11.30 3.21 12.20
N ASP A 94 -11.56 3.80 11.04
CA ASP A 94 -12.67 4.71 10.79
C ASP A 94 -13.01 4.71 9.30
N SER A 95 -14.19 5.21 8.96
CA SER A 95 -14.68 5.36 7.59
C SER A 95 -14.11 6.60 6.86
N GLN A 96 -13.16 7.33 7.46
CA GLN A 96 -12.52 8.46 6.77
C GLN A 96 -11.39 7.98 5.84
N PRO A 97 -11.10 8.75 4.78
CA PRO A 97 -9.98 8.45 3.90
C PRO A 97 -8.65 8.41 4.66
N GLN A 98 -7.90 7.33 4.47
CA GLN A 98 -6.58 7.09 5.05
C GLN A 98 -5.54 7.20 3.94
N THR A 99 -4.68 8.21 4.01
CA THR A 99 -3.60 8.40 3.03
C THR A 99 -2.33 7.70 3.52
N TYR A 100 -1.83 6.78 2.71
CA TYR A 100 -0.59 6.06 2.95
C TYR A 100 0.54 6.62 2.10
N GLU A 101 1.74 6.68 2.68
CA GLU A 101 2.96 7.07 1.99
C GLU A 101 4.08 6.08 2.33
N LEU A 102 4.72 5.52 1.30
CA LEU A 102 5.90 4.68 1.45
C LEU A 102 7.13 5.42 0.91
N LYS A 103 8.04 5.76 1.82
CA LYS A 103 9.26 6.55 1.56
C LYS A 103 10.49 5.73 1.90
N ARG A 104 11.56 5.86 1.12
CA ARG A 104 12.88 5.37 1.50
C ARG A 104 13.57 6.35 2.45
#